data_AF-A0A3N5KYH9-F1
#
_entry.id   AF-A0A3N5KYH9-F1
#
_cell.length_a   1.000
_cell.length_b   1.000
_cell.length_c   1.000
_cell.angle_alpha   90.00
_cell.angle_beta   90.00
_cell.angle_gamma   90.00
#
_symmetry.space_group_name_H-M   'P 1'
#
loop_
_entity.id
_entity.type
_entity.pdbx_description
1 polymer ?
#
loop_
_entity_poly.entity_id
_entity_poly.type
_entity_poly.pdbx_seq_one_letter_code
_entity_poly.pdbx_strand_id
1 'polypeptide(L)' 'MPDGQLDQGLLFICYQRSLEEGFVAIQGRLNGEALEEYIRPVGGGFFYALPGVNSSDGYLGESLLT' A
#
# COMPACT_ATOMS: atom_id res chain seq x y z
N MET A 1 -18.53 -18.59 -15.58
CA MET A 1 -17.67 -18.09 -14.49
C MET A 1 -17.64 -19.17 -13.43
N PRO A 2 -16.81 -20.24 -13.53
CA PRO A 2 -16.91 -21.34 -12.58
C PRO A 2 -15.99 -20.97 -11.40
N ASP A 3 -16.48 -20.60 -10.21
CA ASP A 3 -16.98 -21.55 -9.21
C ASP A 3 -17.97 -20.95 -8.18
N GLY A 4 -18.65 -19.83 -8.49
CA GLY A 4 -19.65 -19.26 -7.57
C GLY A 4 -19.11 -18.71 -6.25
N GLN A 5 -17.78 -18.57 -6.12
CA GLN A 5 -17.14 -17.84 -5.02
C GLN A 5 -17.34 -16.33 -5.19
N LEU A 6 -17.58 -15.64 -4.06
CA LEU A 6 -17.59 -14.19 -4.03
C LEU A 6 -16.18 -13.65 -4.25
N ASP A 7 -16.02 -12.75 -5.22
CA ASP A 7 -14.80 -11.98 -5.43
C ASP A 7 -14.71 -10.88 -4.36
N GLN A 8 -14.21 -11.26 -3.19
CA GLN A 8 -14.07 -10.40 -2.02
C GLN A 8 -12.67 -10.55 -1.43
N GLY A 9 -12.15 -9.44 -0.91
CA GLY A 9 -10.85 -9.39 -0.27
C GLY A 9 -10.67 -8.10 0.50
N LEU A 10 -9.42 -7.79 0.83
CA LEU A 10 -9.05 -6.57 1.54
C LEU A 10 -8.28 -5.63 0.62
N LEU A 11 -8.79 -4.40 0.43
CA LEU A 11 -7.97 -3.31 -0.10
C LEU A 11 -7.08 -2.78 1.03
N PHE A 12 -5.91 -3.38 1.19
CA PHE A 12 -4.98 -2.99 2.23
C PHE A 12 -4.22 -1.71 1.86
N ILE A 13 -4.33 -0.67 2.70
CA ILE A 13 -3.62 0.61 2.54
C ILE A 13 -2.92 0.92 3.87
N CYS A 14 -1.63 1.20 3.82
CA CYS A 14 -0.85 1.61 4.99
C CYS A 14 0.04 2.81 4.68
N TYR A 15 0.28 3.65 5.69
CA TYR A 15 1.16 4.81 5.61
C TYR A 15 2.31 4.65 6.59
N GLN A 16 3.51 4.99 6.16
CA GLN A 16 4.73 4.85 6.94
C GLN A 16 5.74 5.92 6.53
N ARG A 17 6.67 6.23 7.43
CA ARG A 17 7.75 7.20 7.14
C ARG A 17 8.88 6.61 6.30
N SER A 18 9.25 5.35 6.55
CA SER A 18 10.24 4.59 5.76
C SER A 18 9.59 3.29 5.31
N LEU A 19 9.68 3.01 4.01
CA LEU A 19 9.13 1.80 3.40
C LEU A 19 9.89 0.54 3.83
N GLU A 20 11.21 0.67 3.96
CA GLU A 20 12.13 -0.39 4.35
C GLU A 20 11.87 -0.85 5.79
N GLU A 21 11.67 0.10 6.70
CA GLU A 21 11.48 -0.18 8.13
C GLU A 21 10.06 -0.63 8.48
N GLY A 22 9.04 -0.27 7.70
CA GLY A 22 7.66 -0.65 7.95
C GLY A 22 7.22 -1.86 7.12
N PHE A 23 6.54 -1.62 6.00
CA PHE A 23 5.86 -2.66 5.23
C PHE A 23 6.81 -3.76 4.76
N VAL A 24 8.01 -3.41 4.26
CA VAL A 24 8.96 -4.43 3.78
C VAL A 24 9.46 -5.30 4.93
N ALA A 25 9.82 -4.69 6.06
CA ALA A 25 10.26 -5.43 7.24
C ALA A 25 9.15 -6.31 7.84
N ILE A 26 7.92 -5.82 7.89
CA ILE A 26 6.77 -6.57 8.42
C ILE A 26 6.37 -7.70 7.47
N GLN A 27 6.32 -7.48 6.16
CA GLN A 27 6.03 -8.54 5.19
C GLN A 27 7.06 -9.67 5.30
N GLY A 28 8.35 -9.33 5.47
CA GLY A 28 9.39 -10.34 5.71
C GLY A 28 9.16 -11.19 6.96
N ARG A 29 8.56 -10.62 8.02
CA ARG A 29 8.20 -11.33 9.26
C ARG A 29 6.93 -12.16 9.14
N LEU A 30 6.00 -11.75 8.28
CA LEU A 30 4.72 -12.43 8.06
C LEU A 30 4.82 -13.58 7.04
N ASN A 31 5.97 -13.76 6.37
CA ASN A 31 6.18 -14.89 5.48
C ASN A 31 6.01 -16.23 6.24
N GLY A 32 5.12 -17.09 5.76
CA GLY A 32 4.81 -18.38 6.39
C GLY A 32 3.85 -18.28 7.57
N GLU A 33 3.14 -17.15 7.74
CA GLU A 33 2.07 -17.06 8.75
C GLU A 33 0.87 -17.94 8.39
N ALA A 34 0.10 -18.33 9.40
CA ALA A 34 -1.09 -19.19 9.20
C ALA A 34 -2.17 -18.53 8.32
N LEU A 35 -2.17 -17.20 8.19
CA LEU A 35 -3.13 -16.47 7.36
C LEU A 35 -2.84 -16.60 5.86
N GLU A 36 -1.61 -16.95 5.46
CA GLU A 36 -1.19 -17.05 4.06
C GLU A 36 -2.00 -18.11 3.27
N GLU A 37 -2.55 -19.11 3.96
CA GLU A 37 -3.44 -20.12 3.35
C GLU A 37 -4.81 -19.53 2.93
N TYR A 38 -5.22 -18.41 3.53
CA TYR A 38 -6.55 -17.81 3.36
C TYR A 38 -6.55 -16.51 2.57
N ILE A 39 -5.38 -15.88 2.39
CA ILE A 39 -5.25 -14.61 1.66
C ILE A 39 -4.21 -14.73 0.56
N ARG A 40 -4.51 -14.15 -0.61
CA ARG A 40 -3.57 -14.05 -1.71
C ARG A 40 -3.50 -12.59 -2.19
N PRO A 41 -2.33 -11.94 -2.12
CA PRO A 41 -2.14 -10.64 -2.75
C PRO A 41 -2.25 -10.81 -4.28
N VAL A 42 -3.25 -10.17 -4.91
CA VAL A 42 -3.48 -10.26 -6.36
C VAL A 42 -2.97 -9.04 -7.13
N GLY A 43 -2.53 -8.00 -6.44
CA GLY A 43 -2.00 -6.77 -7.02
C GLY A 43 -1.71 -5.71 -5.96
N GLY A 44 -1.10 -4.59 -6.37
CA GLY A 44 -0.76 -3.47 -5.49
C GLY A 44 0.40 -2.64 -6.03
N GLY A 45 0.87 -1.70 -5.22
CA GLY A 45 2.02 -0.86 -5.56
C GLY A 45 2.48 0.02 -4.40
N PHE A 46 3.69 0.53 -4.52
CA PHE A 46 4.23 1.53 -3.60
C PHE A 46 4.04 2.92 -4.20
N PHE A 47 3.53 3.83 -3.38
CA PHE A 47 3.30 5.22 -3.76
C PHE A 47 3.89 6.13 -2.69
N TYR A 48 4.47 7.24 -3.13
CA TYR A 48 4.94 8.29 -2.23
C TYR A 48 3.81 9.31 -2.03
N ALA A 49 3.33 9.45 -0.80
CA ALA A 49 2.35 10.48 -0.46
C ALA A 49 3.05 11.85 -0.43
N LEU A 50 2.67 12.72 -1.37
CA LEU A 50 3.27 14.05 -1.50
C LEU A 50 3.00 14.91 -0.25
N PRO A 51 3.91 15.82 0.09
CA PRO A 51 3.64 16.83 1.11
C PRO A 51 2.38 17.64 0.79
N GLY A 52 1.75 18.17 1.83
CA GLY A 52 0.61 19.07 1.68
C GLY A 52 0.99 20.35 0.93
N VAL A 53 0.01 20.94 0.25
CA VAL A 53 0.18 22.23 -0.44
C VAL A 53 0.21 23.35 0.60
N ASN A 54 1.25 24.18 0.56
CA ASN A 54 1.51 25.21 1.58
C ASN A 54 0.96 26.61 1.24
N SER A 55 0.47 26.82 0.01
CA SER A 55 -0.09 28.09 -0.46
C SER A 55 -1.42 27.87 -1.18
N SER A 56 -2.26 28.91 -1.25
CA SER A 56 -3.53 28.86 -2.00
C SER A 56 -3.34 28.67 -3.50
N ASP A 57 -2.17 29.09 -4.01
CA ASP A 57 -1.84 29.10 -5.44
C ASP A 57 -0.95 27.90 -5.83
N GLY A 58 -0.50 27.12 -4.85
CA GLY A 58 0.34 25.95 -5.04
C GLY A 58 -0.45 24.72 -5.51
N TYR A 59 0.28 23.67 -5.90
CA TYR A 59 -0.31 22.41 -6.35
C TYR A 59 0.45 21.19 -5.76
N LEU A 60 -0.22 20.03 -5.72
CA LEU A 60 0.40 18.79 -5.24
C LEU A 60 1.61 18.43 -6.10
N GLY A 61 2.75 18.24 -5.44
CA GLY A 61 4.01 17.88 -6.12
C GLY A 61 4.82 19.08 -6.61
N GLU A 62 4.40 20.31 -6.32
CA GLU A 62 5.19 21.52 -6.60
C GLU A 62 6.62 21.40 -6.06
N SER A 63 6.79 20.94 -4.81
CA SER A 63 8.10 20.74 -4.17
C SER A 63 8.92 19.57 -4.72
N LEU A 64 8.33 18.75 -5.61
CA LEU A 64 9.03 17.65 -6.29
C LEU A 64 9.51 18.09 -7.68
N LEU A 65 8.76 18.96 -8.35
CA LEU A 65 9.06 19.43 -9.70
C LEU A 65 9.98 20.67 -9.73
N THR A 66 10.02 21.42 -8.62
CA THR A 66 10.78 22.66 -8.47
C THR A 66 11.98 22.44 -7.57
#